data_AF-A0A1C0YDQ1-F1
#
_entry.id   AF-A0A1C0YDQ1-F1
#
_cell.length_a   1.000
_cell.length_b   1.000
_cell.length_c   1.000
_cell.angle_alpha   90.00
_cell.angle_beta   90.00
_cell.angle_gamma   90.00
#
_symmetry.space_group_name_H-M   'P 1'
#
loop_
_entity.id
_entity.type
_entity.pdbx_description
1 polymer ?
#
loop_
_entity_poly.entity_id
_entity_poly.type
_entity_poly.pdbx_seq_one_letter_code
_entity_poly.pdbx_strand_id
1 'polypeptide(L)' 'MEVYSQLGAQAAVAVVAYMFFIGVTFYALQAFRMEQLFKKGKVFQIQLVYILLSIAIGSTVADFILSLSNYSQQLPYIFQ' A
#
# COMPACT_ATOMS: atom_id res chain seq x y z
N MET A 1 2.66 -15.05 26.37
CA MET A 1 3.47 -13.84 26.14
C MET A 1 4.02 -13.79 24.72
N GLU A 2 4.45 -14.91 24.13
CA GLU A 2 4.99 -14.97 22.75
C GLU A 2 3.99 -14.61 21.64
N VAL A 3 2.69 -14.89 21.83
CA VAL A 3 1.66 -14.54 20.84
C VAL A 3 1.51 -13.02 20.69
N TYR A 4 1.59 -12.26 21.78
CA TYR A 4 1.47 -10.79 21.74
C TYR A 4 2.66 -10.14 21.04
N SER A 5 3.87 -10.69 21.21
CA SER A 5 5.07 -10.17 20.52
C SER A 5 5.04 -10.49 19.03
N GLN A 6 4.54 -11.66 18.62
CA GLN A 6 4.34 -11.98 17.19
C GLN A 6 3.31 -11.07 16.53
N LEU A 7 2.15 -10.87 17.17
CA LEU A 7 1.12 -9.95 16.67
C LEU A 7 1.63 -8.50 16.59
N GLY A 8 2.39 -8.04 17.59
CA GLY A 8 3.00 -6.72 17.58
C GLY A 8 4.04 -6.53 16.48
N ALA A 9 4.92 -7.51 16.29
CA ALA A 9 5.91 -7.49 15.20
C ALA A 9 5.24 -7.48 13.83
N GLN A 10 4.19 -8.29 13.64
CA GLN A 10 3.45 -8.35 12.39
C GLN A 10 2.71 -7.04 12.09
N ALA A 11 2.11 -6.41 13.10
CA ALA A 11 1.48 -5.10 12.97
C ALA A 11 2.51 -4.01 12.62
N ALA A 12 3.69 -4.02 13.25
CA ALA A 12 4.76 -3.08 12.92
C ALA A 12 5.24 -3.21 11.47
N VAL A 13 5.43 -4.45 11.00
CA VAL A 13 5.78 -4.73 9.59
C VAL A 13 4.69 -4.23 8.64
N ALA A 14 3.41 -4.48 8.98
CA ALA A 14 2.29 -4.02 8.16
C ALA A 14 2.26 -2.49 8.04
N VAL A 15 2.38 -1.76 9.16
CA VAL A 15 2.40 -0.28 9.15
C VAL A 15 3.54 0.26 8.28
N VAL A 16 4.75 -0.31 8.42
CA VAL A 16 5.91 0.10 7.60
C VAL A 16 5.65 -0.21 6.13
N ALA A 17 5.08 -1.37 5.81
CA ALA A 17 4.75 -1.75 4.43
C ALA A 17 3.73 -0.78 3.80
N TYR A 18 2.63 -0.48 4.49
CA TYR A 18 1.65 0.50 3.98
C TYR A 18 2.29 1.86 3.73
N MET A 19 3.08 2.37 4.68
CA MET A 19 3.72 3.67 4.53
C MET A 19 4.71 3.69 3.35
N PHE A 20 5.48 2.62 3.18
CA PHE A 20 6.41 2.45 2.07
C PHE A 20 5.68 2.39 0.72
N PHE A 21 4.69 1.51 0.57
CA PHE A 21 3.98 1.34 -0.69
C PHE A 21 3.12 2.55 -1.07
N ILE A 22 2.50 3.23 -0.09
CA ILE A 22 1.80 4.49 -0.35
C ILE A 22 2.79 5.55 -0.83
N GLY A 23 3.98 5.68 -0.22
CA GLY A 23 5.01 6.61 -0.67
C GLY A 23 5.50 6.32 -2.09
N VAL A 24 5.78 5.05 -2.41
CA VAL A 24 6.18 4.61 -3.76
C VAL A 24 5.08 4.90 -4.78
N THR A 25 3.81 4.63 -4.42
CA THR A 25 2.66 4.90 -5.27
C THR A 25 2.49 6.41 -5.51
N PHE A 26 2.70 7.23 -4.48
CA PHE A 26 2.62 8.69 -4.61
C PHE A 26 3.65 9.20 -5.61
N TYR A 27 4.89 8.71 -5.50
CA TYR A 27 5.97 9.03 -6.44
C TYR A 27 5.67 8.53 -7.86
N ALA A 28 5.17 7.30 -8.01
CA ALA A 28 4.82 6.73 -9.30
C ALA A 28 3.67 7.49 -9.98
N LEU A 29 2.65 7.90 -9.20
CA LEU A 29 1.54 8.67 -9.73
C LEU A 29 2.02 10.02 -10.24
N GLN A 30 2.98 10.70 -9.60
CA GLN A 30 3.49 12.00 -10.07
C GLN A 30 4.07 11.94 -11.49
N ALA A 31 4.50 10.77 -11.97
CA ALA A 31 4.94 10.59 -13.35
C ALA A 31 3.78 10.67 -14.36
N PHE A 32 2.55 10.43 -13.94
CA PHE A 32 1.37 10.61 -14.79
C PHE A 32 1.06 12.10 -14.93
N ARG A 33 0.90 12.58 -16.17
CA ARG A 33 0.46 13.97 -16.45
C ARG A 33 -1.05 14.11 -16.22
N MET A 34 -1.49 13.94 -14.97
CA MET A 34 -2.89 14.10 -14.58
C MET A 34 -3.43 15.49 -14.96
N GLU A 35 -2.59 16.51 -15.04
CA GLU A 35 -2.95 17.85 -15.53
C GLU A 35 -3.56 17.87 -16.95
N GLN A 36 -3.27 16.86 -17.79
CA GLN A 36 -3.89 16.72 -19.10
C GLN A 36 -5.26 16.02 -19.06
N LEU A 37 -5.51 15.20 -18.03
CA LEU A 37 -6.77 14.49 -17.82
C LEU A 37 -7.85 15.38 -17.17
N PHE A 38 -7.44 16.36 -16.35
CA PHE A 38 -8.37 17.21 -15.61
C PHE A 38 -8.62 18.57 -16.28
N LYS A 39 -9.82 19.12 -16.08
CA LYS A 39 -10.18 20.46 -16.59
C LYS A 39 -9.26 21.54 -16.00
N LYS A 40 -8.81 22.45 -16.85
CA LYS A 40 -7.94 23.58 -16.47
C LYS A 40 -8.52 24.36 -15.29
N GLY A 41 -7.68 24.69 -14.30
CA GLY A 41 -8.04 25.53 -13.15
C GLY A 41 -8.48 24.79 -11.88
N LYS A 42 -8.40 23.46 -11.82
CA LYS A 42 -8.80 22.65 -10.65
C LYS A 42 -7.61 22.01 -9.91
N VAL A 43 -6.58 22.79 -9.60
CA VAL A 43 -5.33 22.32 -8.95
C VAL A 43 -5.60 21.56 -7.64
N PHE A 44 -6.50 22.07 -6.80
CA PHE A 44 -6.84 21.41 -5.53
C PHE A 44 -7.50 20.03 -5.71
N GLN A 45 -8.40 19.89 -6.70
CA GLN A 45 -9.04 18.61 -6.98
C GLN A 45 -8.04 17.58 -7.49
N ILE A 46 -7.10 18.01 -8.34
CA ILE A 46 -6.04 17.16 -8.87
C ILE A 46 -5.15 16.65 -7.71
N GLN A 47 -4.73 17.53 -6.80
CA GLN A 47 -3.94 17.14 -5.63
C GLN A 47 -4.69 16.18 -4.69
N LEU A 48 -5.98 16.41 -4.47
CA LEU A 48 -6.79 15.52 -3.64
C LEU A 48 -6.91 14.13 -4.27
N VAL A 49 -7.15 14.07 -5.59
CA VAL A 49 -7.19 12.81 -6.34
C VAL A 49 -5.84 12.07 -6.26
N TYR A 50 -4.72 12.79 -6.33
CA TYR A 50 -3.39 12.20 -6.15
C TYR A 50 -3.23 11.48 -4.83
N ILE A 51 -3.59 12.15 -3.72
CA ILE A 51 -3.47 11.57 -2.39
C ILE A 51 -4.40 10.36 -2.24
N LEU A 52 -5.66 10.49 -2.67
CA LEU A 52 -6.64 9.41 -2.58
C LEU A 52 -6.24 8.19 -3.41
N LEU A 53 -5.81 8.38 -4.66
CA LEU A 53 -5.33 7.30 -5.52
C LEU A 53 -4.08 6.65 -4.93
N SER A 54 -3.16 7.47 -4.39
CA SER A 54 -1.95 6.95 -3.79
C SER A 54 -2.23 6.05 -2.60
N ILE A 55 -3.17 6.44 -1.74
CA ILE A 55 -3.57 5.62 -0.59
C ILE A 55 -4.27 4.35 -1.07
N ALA A 56 -5.23 4.46 -2.00
CA ALA A 56 -6.00 3.32 -2.48
C ALA A 56 -5.13 2.27 -3.20
N ILE A 57 -4.26 2.70 -4.11
CA ILE A 57 -3.36 1.80 -4.83
C ILE A 57 -2.26 1.29 -3.89
N GLY A 58 -1.65 2.18 -3.11
CA GLY A 58 -0.58 1.80 -2.18
C GLY A 58 -1.03 0.82 -1.10
N SER A 59 -2.24 0.98 -0.55
CA SER A 59 -2.80 0.02 0.41
C SER A 59 -3.08 -1.32 -0.24
N THR A 60 -3.66 -1.34 -1.44
CA THR A 60 -3.94 -2.58 -2.17
C THR A 60 -2.66 -3.36 -2.49
N VAL A 61 -1.59 -2.67 -2.92
CA VAL A 61 -0.29 -3.30 -3.20
C VAL A 61 0.34 -3.82 -1.91
N ALA A 62 0.27 -3.06 -0.81
CA ALA A 62 0.76 -3.51 0.49
C ALA A 62 -0.01 -4.76 0.99
N ASP A 63 -1.34 -4.75 0.90
CA ASP A 63 -2.21 -5.87 1.26
C ASP A 63 -1.87 -7.12 0.45
N PHE A 64 -1.67 -6.96 -0.86
CA PHE A 64 -1.26 -8.04 -1.74
C PHE A 64 0.06 -8.67 -1.28
N ILE A 65 1.09 -7.85 -1.00
CA ILE A 65 2.41 -8.34 -0.58
C ILE A 65 2.37 -8.98 0.81
N LEU A 66 1.68 -8.37 1.76
CA LEU A 66 1.54 -8.91 3.12
C LEU A 66 0.76 -10.23 3.10
N SER A 67 -0.33 -10.31 2.33
CA SER A 67 -1.12 -11.53 2.21
C SER A 67 -0.34 -12.63 1.50
N LEU A 68 0.38 -12.30 0.42
CA LEU A 68 1.25 -13.25 -0.28
C LEU A 68 2.32 -13.83 0.66
N SER A 69 2.92 -12.99 1.51
CA SER A 69 3.90 -13.42 2.50
C SER A 69 3.28 -14.36 3.54
N ASN A 70 2.08 -14.05 4.03
CA ASN A 70 1.32 -14.92 4.93
C ASN A 70 0.95 -16.26 4.28
N TYR A 71 0.43 -16.26 3.05
CA TYR A 71 0.13 -17.48 2.32
C TYR A 71 1.38 -18.32 2.07
N SER A 72 2.51 -17.67 1.79
CA SER A 72 3.79 -18.37 1.60
C SER A 72 4.24 -19.10 2.86
N GLN A 73 4.00 -18.54 4.04
CA GLN A 73 4.26 -19.22 5.32
C GLN A 73 3.30 -20.38 5.57
N GLN A 74 2.11 -20.36 4.96
CA GLN A 74 1.12 -21.41 5.08
C GLN A 74 1.29 -22.55 4.06
N LEU A 75 2.00 -22.33 2.96
CA LEU A 75 2.26 -23.35 1.93
C LEU A 75 2.83 -24.67 2.48
N PRO A 76 3.76 -24.69 3.47
CA PRO A 76 4.28 -25.93 4.03
C PRO A 76 3.21 -26.83 4.67
N TYR A 77 2.08 -26.27 5.13
CA TYR A 77 0.99 -27.06 5.73
C TYR A 77 0.30 -28.00 4.72
N ILE A 78 0.53 -27.83 3.41
CA ILE A 78 0.01 -28.75 2.38
C ILE A 78 0.72 -30.11 2.43
N PHE A 79 1.95 -30.14 2.94
CA PHE A 79 2.78 -31.35 3.01
C PHE A 79 2.76 -32.04 4.39
N GLN A 80 1.93 -31.54 5.32
CA GLN A 80 1.64 -32.16 6.63
C GLN A 80 0.30 -32.88 6.58
#